data_AF-A0A560LJL4-F1
#
_entry.id   AF-A0A560LJL4-F1
#
_cell.length_a   1.000
_cell.length_b   1.000
_cell.length_c   1.000
_cell.angle_alpha   90.00
_cell.angle_beta   90.00
_cell.angle_gamma   90.00
#
_symmetry.space_group_name_H-M   'P 1'
#
loop_
_entity.id
_entity.type
_entity.pdbx_description
1 polymer ?
#
loop_
_entity_poly.entity_id
_entity_poly.type
_entity_poly.pdbx_seq_one_letter_code
_entity_poly.pdbx_strand_id
1 'polypeptide(L)'
;MSRLTIDMTDQQHQSLKAMAALQGKTIKQYALERLFPGDIDGDRAWEELKMLMNTRINDGLAGKLSTKTVGDILDEEIAEDRA
;
A
#
# COMPACT_ATOMS: atom_id res chain seq x y z
N MET A 1 -17.04 -3.49 -23.76
CA MET A 1 -17.13 -4.58 -22.76
C MET A 1 -16.07 -5.61 -23.12
N SER A 2 -14.96 -5.66 -22.37
CA SER A 2 -13.84 -6.57 -22.66
C SER A 2 -14.16 -7.97 -22.12
N ARG A 3 -14.08 -8.99 -22.98
CA ARG A 3 -14.29 -10.40 -22.59
C ARG A 3 -12.96 -11.13 -22.70
N LEU A 4 -12.45 -11.62 -21.57
CA LEU A 4 -11.22 -12.42 -21.49
C LEU A 4 -11.61 -13.90 -21.43
N THR A 5 -11.12 -14.70 -22.38
CA THR A 5 -11.24 -16.16 -22.36
C THR A 5 -9.92 -16.75 -21.89
N ILE A 6 -9.96 -17.66 -20.93
CA ILE A 6 -8.79 -18.32 -20.35
C ILE A 6 -8.99 -19.82 -20.52
N ASP A 7 -8.10 -20.47 -21.27
CA ASP A 7 -8.09 -21.93 -21.35
C ASP A 7 -7.47 -22.51 -20.08
N MET A 8 -8.21 -23.39 -19.42
CA MET A 8 -7.77 -24.08 -18.22
C MET A 8 -8.35 -25.49 -18.18
N THR A 9 -7.59 -26.41 -17.57
CA THR A 9 -8.08 -27.77 -17.33
C THR A 9 -9.19 -27.78 -16.28
N ASP A 10 -10.03 -28.82 -16.27
CA ASP A 10 -11.13 -28.96 -15.30
C ASP A 10 -10.61 -28.95 -13.85
N GLN A 11 -9.47 -29.60 -13.60
CA GLN A 11 -8.82 -29.61 -12.28
C GLN A 11 -8.40 -28.20 -11.85
N GLN A 12 -7.83 -27.41 -12.77
CA GLN A 12 -7.42 -26.03 -12.50
C GLN A 12 -8.64 -25.13 -12.24
N HIS A 13 -9.72 -25.31 -13.00
CA HIS A 13 -10.98 -24.59 -12.77
C HIS A 13 -11.58 -24.92 -11.40
N GLN A 14 -11.59 -26.19 -10.99
CA GLN A 14 -12.06 -26.61 -9.67
C GLN A 14 -11.23 -26.01 -8.54
N SER A 15 -9.90 -26.08 -8.65
CA SER A 15 -8.99 -25.47 -7.67
C SER A 15 -9.19 -23.95 -7.59
N LEU A 16 -9.34 -23.26 -8.72
CA LEU A 16 -9.58 -21.82 -8.77
C LEU A 16 -10.92 -21.44 -8.13
N LYS A 17 -11.96 -22.24 -8.40
CA LYS A 17 -13.29 -22.06 -7.81
C LYS A 17 -13.28 -22.27 -6.30
N ALA A 18 -12.55 -23.28 -5.81
CA ALA A 18 -12.40 -23.53 -4.38
C ALA A 18 -11.67 -22.38 -3.68
N MET A 19 -10.56 -21.89 -4.26
CA MET A 19 -9.82 -20.74 -3.72
C MET A 19 -10.66 -19.46 -3.70
N ALA A 20 -11.42 -19.19 -4.77
CA ALA A 20 -12.33 -18.05 -4.82
C ALA A 20 -13.40 -18.14 -3.73
N ALA A 21 -14.00 -19.33 -3.55
CA ALA A 21 -15.01 -19.57 -2.51
C ALA A 21 -14.45 -19.42 -1.08
N LEU A 22 -13.22 -19.88 -0.83
CA LEU A 22 -12.53 -19.70 0.46
C LEU A 22 -12.31 -18.22 0.80
N GLN A 23 -12.05 -17.38 -0.20
CA GLN A 23 -11.92 -15.93 -0.01
C GLN A 23 -13.29 -15.20 -0.03
N GLY A 24 -14.40 -15.92 -0.18
CA GLY A 24 -15.75 -15.34 -0.29
C GLY A 24 -15.98 -14.54 -1.57
N LYS A 25 -15.14 -14.72 -2.60
CA LYS A 25 -15.19 -13.98 -3.88
C LYS A 25 -15.75 -14.85 -4.99
N THR A 26 -16.33 -14.22 -6.01
CA THR A 26 -16.69 -14.94 -7.23
C THR A 26 -15.43 -15.31 -8.01
N ILE A 27 -15.48 -16.41 -8.78
CA ILE A 27 -14.35 -16.86 -9.61
C ILE A 27 -13.85 -15.76 -10.57
N LYS A 28 -14.77 -14.90 -11.04
CA LYS A 28 -14.46 -13.76 -11.91
C LYS A 28 -13.62 -12.71 -11.18
N GLN A 29 -14.02 -12.33 -9.97
CA GLN A 29 -13.29 -11.34 -9.16
C GLN A 29 -11.92 -11.89 -8.75
N TYR A 30 -11.87 -13.14 -8.28
CA TYR A 30 -10.63 -13.77 -7.85
C TYR A 30 -9.63 -13.90 -9.00
N ALA A 31 -10.07 -14.32 -10.20
CA ALA A 31 -9.22 -14.41 -11.37
C ALA A 31 -8.73 -13.02 -11.84
N LEU A 32 -9.59 -12.00 -11.79
CA LEU A 32 -9.23 -10.65 -12.21
C LEU A 32 -8.17 -10.03 -11.29
N GLU A 33 -8.35 -10.13 -9.97
CA GLU A 33 -7.38 -9.65 -8.97
C GLU A 33 -6.06 -10.42 -9.02
N ARG A 34 -6.07 -11.68 -9.45
CA ARG A 34 -4.86 -12.50 -9.57
C ARG A 34 -4.07 -12.23 -10.86
N LEU A 35 -4.77 -11.99 -11.96
CA LEU A 35 -4.16 -11.72 -13.28
C LEU A 35 -3.76 -10.25 -13.44
N PHE A 36 -4.53 -9.37 -12.83
CA PHE A 36 -4.21 -7.96 -12.67
C PHE A 36 -4.18 -7.72 -11.17
N PRO A 37 -3.08 -8.09 -10.48
CA PRO A 37 -2.85 -7.55 -9.15
C PRO A 37 -2.85 -6.04 -9.36
N GLY A 38 -3.94 -5.38 -8.95
CA GLY A 38 -3.96 -3.93 -8.87
C GLY A 38 -2.72 -3.54 -8.08
N ASP A 39 -2.19 -2.37 -8.36
CA ASP A 39 -1.11 -1.80 -7.58
C ASP A 39 -1.64 -1.41 -6.18
N ILE A 40 -2.13 -2.41 -5.44
CA ILE A 40 -2.72 -2.30 -4.11
C ILE A 40 -1.64 -1.75 -3.17
N ASP A 41 -0.37 -2.08 -3.44
CA ASP A 41 0.78 -1.55 -2.73
C ASP A 41 1.05 -0.08 -3.11
N GLY A 42 0.95 0.28 -4.39
CA GLY A 42 1.10 1.68 -4.84
C GLY A 42 0.00 2.60 -4.34
N ASP A 43 -1.27 2.17 -4.37
CA ASP A 43 -2.38 2.94 -3.82
C ASP A 43 -2.25 3.14 -2.30
N ARG A 44 -1.79 2.10 -1.57
CA ARG A 44 -1.48 2.21 -0.14
C ARG A 44 -0.31 3.14 0.14
N ALA A 45 0.79 3.00 -0.58
CA ALA A 45 1.96 3.86 -0.45
C ALA A 45 1.60 5.33 -0.75
N TRP A 46 0.69 5.56 -1.69
CA TRP A 46 0.18 6.88 -2.04
C TRP A 46 -0.71 7.48 -0.95
N GLU A 47 -1.61 6.69 -0.36
CA GLU A 47 -2.41 7.08 0.80
C GLU A 47 -1.54 7.43 2.02
N GLU A 48 -0.53 6.60 2.32
CA GLU A 48 0.43 6.86 3.40
C GLU A 48 1.22 8.15 3.18
N LEU A 49 1.70 8.38 1.95
CA LEU A 49 2.39 9.62 1.59
C LEU A 49 1.50 10.84 1.77
N LYS A 50 0.24 10.78 1.30
CA LYS A 50 -0.72 11.88 1.48
C LYS A 50 -0.97 12.18 2.95
N MET A 51 -1.14 11.15 3.79
CA MET A 51 -1.31 11.34 5.23
C MET A 51 -0.10 12.04 5.85
N LEU A 52 1.11 11.60 5.51
CA LEU A 52 2.34 12.23 6.01
C LEU A 52 2.49 13.68 5.56
N MET A 53 2.19 13.98 4.29
CA MET A 53 2.24 15.33 3.76
C MET A 53 1.20 16.24 4.40
N ASN A 54 -0.04 15.77 4.58
CA ASN A 54 -1.10 16.55 5.24
C ASN A 54 -0.73 16.89 6.68
N THR A 55 -0.16 15.93 7.42
CA THR A 55 0.34 16.18 8.78
C THR A 55 1.42 17.26 8.79
N ARG A 56 2.41 17.18 7.88
CA ARG A 56 3.47 18.20 7.77
C ARG A 56 2.96 19.58 7.38
N ILE A 57 1.99 19.65 6.46
CA ILE A 57 1.35 20.90 6.06
C ILE A 57 0.62 21.51 7.26
N ASN A 58 -0.15 20.71 7.99
CA ASN A 58 -0.86 21.17 9.18
C ASN A 58 0.10 21.63 10.29
N ASP A 59 1.20 20.90 10.53
CA ASP A 59 2.22 21.30 11.50
C ASP A 59 2.95 22.59 11.08
N GLY A 60 3.25 22.74 9.79
CA GLY A 60 3.82 23.96 9.22
C GLY A 60 2.87 25.17 9.34
N LEU A 61 1.58 24.98 9.03
CA LEU A 61 0.54 26.01 9.21
C LEU A 61 0.30 26.36 10.68
N ALA A 62 0.41 25.37 11.57
CA ALA A 62 0.32 25.56 13.02
C ALA A 62 1.59 26.22 13.62
N GLY A 63 2.59 26.53 12.79
CA GLY A 63 3.82 27.19 13.23
C GLY A 63 4.77 26.29 14.01
N LYS A 64 4.61 24.96 13.95
CA LYS A 64 5.56 24.00 14.54
C LYS A 64 6.80 23.84 13.66
N LEU A 65 7.45 24.95 13.33
CA LEU A 65 8.78 24.90 12.70
C LEU A 65 9.81 24.62 13.80
N SER A 66 10.71 23.68 13.54
CA SER A 66 11.86 23.50 14.43
C SER A 66 12.73 24.75 14.38
N THR A 67 13.00 25.34 15.53
CA THR A 67 13.96 26.45 15.68
C THR A 67 15.40 25.95 15.76
N LYS A 68 15.61 24.63 15.79
CA LYS A 68 16.93 24.00 15.85
C LYS A 68 17.62 24.12 14.50
N THR A 69 18.92 24.38 14.53
CA THR A 69 19.72 24.35 13.31
C THR A 69 19.99 22.90 12.89
N VAL A 70 20.38 22.69 11.64
CA VAL A 70 20.73 21.35 11.14
C VAL A 70 21.84 20.70 11.98
N GLY A 71 22.77 21.49 12.53
CA GLY A 71 23.83 21.02 13.43
C GLY A 71 23.28 20.53 14.77
N ASP A 72 22.38 21.29 15.39
CA ASP A 72 21.79 20.92 16.69
C ASP A 72 20.96 19.61 16.59
N ILE A 73 20.28 19.40 15.45
CA ILE A 73 19.53 18.17 15.19
C ILE A 73 20.50 16.98 15.03
N LEU A 74 21.61 17.18 14.33
CA LEU A 74 22.61 16.14 14.12
C LEU A 74 23.27 15.71 15.44
N ASP A 75 23.63 16.68 16.27
CA ASP A 75 24.28 16.43 17.56
C ASP A 75 23.33 15.71 18.55
N GLU A 76 22.03 16.00 18.51
CA GLU A 76 21.00 15.34 19.33
C GLU A 76 20.80 13.87 18.92
N GLU A 77 20.62 13.59 17.62
CA GLU A 77 20.40 12.22 17.13
C GLU A 77 21.65 11.33 17.28
N ILE A 78 22.86 11.88 17.09
CA ILE A 78 24.12 11.16 17.31
C ILE A 78 24.36 10.90 18.81
N ALA A 79 23.90 11.80 19.69
CA ALA A 79 23.98 11.60 21.13
C ALA A 79 22.95 10.59 21.64
N GLU A 80 21.74 10.54 21.06
CA GLU A 80 20.71 9.54 21.38
C GLU A 80 21.11 8.12 20.93
N ASP A 81 21.74 7.94 19.76
CA ASP A 81 22.18 6.62 19.26
C ASP A 81 23.36 6.01 20.07
N ARG A 82 23.92 6.77 21.01
CA ARG A 82 25.02 6.34 21.89
C ARG A 82 24.59 6.03 23.34
N ALA A 83 23.31 6.19 23.69
CA ALA A 83 22.76 5.92 25.03
C ALA A 83 22.09 4.54 25.12
#